data_AF-A0A0N1HAI7-F1
#
_entry.id   AF-A0A0N1HAI7-F1
#
_cell.length_a   1.000
_cell.length_b   1.000
_cell.length_c   1.000
_cell.angle_alpha   90.00
_cell.angle_beta   90.00
_cell.angle_gamma   90.00
#
_symmetry.space_group_name_H-M   'P 1'
#
loop_
_entity.id
_entity.type
_entity.pdbx_description
1 polymer ?
#
loop_
_entity_poly.entity_id
_entity_poly.type
_entity_poly.pdbx_seq_one_letter_code
_entity_poly.pdbx_strand_id
1 'polypeptide(L)'
;MFLTWCKLLVAALTLCSNINASAIPVECSVAVFDNILAAAGLAETAKVVYAVPIEEGGASFDPSPPFQSNVTQLPEVCAVKVEVQSSESSSYRFAMFLPPSEAWNGRMMTTGNGGFGGGINYIDMGHLSHYSFATLSTDTGHLSATSDGMWAMNNPESVTDWGYRAMHGSVEAGKQILHQYYGKEIEYSYYAGCSTGGRQGLKEMQISPDSFDGILAGAPAWWTTHLQSWTTWYPLQNKPDSPGHIPAERFLDIAVAINKQCDPQDGLVDGITQNPFHCAIDYTALNLTEPQIATLNHLYSNWTSPDGSFNFASLSPGSILSLADPYNPNPLGYTFYSYFIYNNPSYNFTDFTLDDLALADKINLAQQTQTCSQLSSLSQTEAASS
;
A
#
# COMPACT_ATOMS: atom_id res chain seq x y z
N MET A 1 5.14 -43.95 73.61
CA MET A 1 4.28 -44.62 72.60
C MET A 1 4.19 -43.67 71.40
N PHE A 2 4.77 -43.90 70.22
CA PHE A 2 5.70 -44.91 69.69
C PHE A 2 6.81 -44.12 68.92
N LEU A 3 8.12 -44.39 69.08
CA LEU A 3 8.96 -45.28 68.24
C LEU A 3 8.85 -45.04 66.71
N THR A 4 9.85 -45.06 65.81
CA THR A 4 11.36 -45.02 65.77
C THR A 4 11.80 -45.20 64.28
N TRP A 5 12.94 -44.75 63.72
CA TRP A 5 14.06 -43.88 64.13
C TRP A 5 14.96 -43.46 62.90
N CYS A 6 15.55 -42.26 62.95
CA CYS A 6 16.97 -41.93 62.66
C CYS A 6 17.70 -42.45 61.38
N LYS A 7 18.20 -41.52 60.52
CA LYS A 7 19.65 -41.27 60.30
C LYS A 7 19.97 -40.13 59.32
N LEU A 8 21.14 -39.50 59.51
CA LEU A 8 21.71 -38.40 58.71
C LEU A 8 22.11 -38.82 57.29
N LEU A 9 22.10 -37.87 56.34
CA LEU A 9 23.24 -37.60 55.45
C LEU A 9 23.17 -36.21 54.78
N VAL A 10 24.34 -35.68 54.44
CA VAL A 10 24.58 -34.34 53.89
C VAL A 10 24.28 -34.30 52.39
N ALA A 11 23.65 -33.23 51.89
CA ALA A 11 23.59 -32.92 50.46
C ALA A 11 23.67 -31.41 50.19
N ALA A 12 24.54 -31.07 49.24
CA ALA A 12 24.97 -29.77 48.74
C ALA A 12 23.96 -28.59 48.75
N LEU A 13 24.48 -27.39 49.05
CA LEU A 13 24.00 -26.18 48.39
C LEU A 13 24.23 -26.34 46.88
N THR A 14 23.16 -26.54 46.13
CA THR A 14 23.18 -26.32 44.68
C THR A 14 22.71 -24.89 44.45
N LEU A 15 23.63 -23.98 44.14
CA LEU A 15 23.22 -22.76 43.44
C LEU A 15 22.71 -23.21 42.07
N CYS A 16 21.39 -23.26 41.92
CA CYS A 16 20.79 -23.01 40.62
C CYS A 16 21.05 -21.55 40.30
N SER A 17 22.23 -21.27 39.77
CA SER A 17 22.47 -20.06 39.02
C SER A 17 21.41 -20.02 37.93
N ASN A 18 20.48 -19.07 38.03
CA ASN A 18 19.66 -18.69 36.89
C ASN A 18 20.63 -18.15 35.84
N ILE A 19 21.09 -19.05 34.96
CA ILE A 19 21.61 -18.66 33.67
C ILE A 19 20.39 -18.12 32.93
N ASN A 20 20.11 -16.83 33.13
CA ASN A 20 19.52 -16.05 32.08
C ASN A 20 20.45 -16.26 30.89
N ALA A 21 20.00 -17.07 29.94
CA ALA A 21 20.58 -17.06 28.62
C ALA A 21 20.25 -15.69 28.06
N SER A 22 21.12 -14.71 28.33
CA SER A 22 21.15 -13.47 27.58
C SER A 22 21.26 -13.91 26.13
N ALA A 23 20.19 -13.69 25.36
CA ALA A 23 20.22 -13.96 23.93
C ALA A 23 21.43 -13.21 23.38
N ILE A 24 22.35 -13.93 22.74
CA ILE A 24 23.50 -13.29 22.11
C ILE A 24 22.90 -12.33 21.06
N PRO A 25 23.25 -11.03 21.08
CA PRO A 25 22.73 -10.10 20.09
C PRO A 25 23.03 -10.65 18.69
N VAL A 26 21.98 -10.83 17.88
CA VAL A 26 22.13 -11.39 16.55
C VAL A 26 22.86 -10.38 15.69
N GLU A 27 24.09 -10.72 15.29
CA GLU A 27 24.95 -9.83 14.53
C GLU A 27 24.27 -9.45 13.21
N CYS A 28 24.06 -8.15 13.00
CA CYS A 28 23.42 -7.64 11.79
C CYS A 28 24.44 -7.62 10.63
N SER A 29 24.68 -8.78 10.01
CA SER A 29 25.60 -8.92 8.88
C SER A 29 25.07 -9.87 7.80
N VAL A 30 25.55 -9.68 6.57
CA VAL A 30 25.12 -10.45 5.39
C VAL A 30 25.25 -11.96 5.64
N ALA A 31 26.36 -12.40 6.22
CA ALA A 31 26.61 -13.81 6.52
C ALA A 31 25.61 -14.40 7.53
N VAL A 32 25.10 -13.62 8.48
CA VAL A 32 24.04 -14.06 9.39
C VAL A 32 22.71 -14.20 8.65
N PHE A 33 22.36 -13.24 7.80
CA PHE A 33 21.12 -13.32 7.02
C PHE A 33 21.16 -14.39 5.92
N ASP A 34 22.31 -14.70 5.32
CA ASP A 34 22.44 -15.83 4.40
C ASP A 34 22.13 -17.16 5.12
N ASN A 35 22.59 -17.32 6.36
CA ASN A 35 22.25 -18.47 7.20
C ASN A 35 20.75 -18.49 7.59
N ILE A 36 20.16 -17.33 7.87
CA ILE A 36 18.70 -17.21 8.13
C ILE A 36 17.89 -17.60 6.88
N LEU A 37 18.25 -17.13 5.68
CA LEU A 37 17.60 -17.52 4.44
C LEU A 37 17.75 -19.02 4.17
N ALA A 38 18.90 -19.62 4.50
CA ALA A 38 19.09 -21.07 4.40
C ALA A 38 18.20 -21.84 5.41
N ALA A 39 18.12 -21.38 6.67
CA ALA A 39 17.29 -21.98 7.71
C ALA A 39 15.78 -21.85 7.43
N ALA A 40 15.37 -20.75 6.78
CA ALA A 40 14.01 -20.52 6.29
C ALA A 40 13.66 -21.31 5.01
N GLY A 41 14.64 -21.93 4.34
CA GLY A 41 14.43 -22.62 3.06
C GLY A 41 14.30 -21.68 1.86
N LEU A 42 14.72 -20.42 2.00
CA LEU A 42 14.61 -19.36 0.98
C LEU A 42 15.87 -19.21 0.11
N ALA A 43 17.01 -19.79 0.51
CA ALA A 43 18.32 -19.57 -0.13
C ALA A 43 18.43 -20.02 -1.62
N GLU A 44 17.47 -20.77 -2.16
CA GLU A 44 17.42 -21.09 -3.59
C GLU A 44 16.87 -19.95 -4.46
N THR A 45 16.04 -19.07 -3.90
CA THR A 45 15.33 -18.00 -4.62
C THR A 45 15.61 -16.60 -4.07
N ALA A 46 16.13 -16.49 -2.85
CA ALA A 46 16.42 -15.24 -2.17
C ALA A 46 17.90 -15.06 -1.86
N LYS A 47 18.40 -13.83 -1.94
CA LYS A 47 19.77 -13.44 -1.54
C LYS A 47 19.74 -12.14 -0.74
N VAL A 48 20.67 -12.01 0.21
CA VAL A 48 20.84 -10.77 0.97
C VAL A 48 21.55 -9.72 0.11
N VAL A 49 20.94 -8.54 -0.05
CA VAL A 49 21.54 -7.39 -0.73
C VAL A 49 22.44 -6.62 0.23
N TYR A 50 21.94 -6.37 1.44
CA TYR A 50 22.72 -5.88 2.57
C TYR A 50 22.07 -6.30 3.89
N ALA A 51 22.86 -6.35 4.95
CA ALA A 51 22.40 -6.31 6.34
C ALA A 51 23.40 -5.46 7.12
N VAL A 52 22.92 -4.39 7.77
CA VAL A 52 23.76 -3.41 8.49
C VAL A 52 23.07 -2.94 9.78
N PRO A 53 23.79 -2.79 10.90
CA PRO A 53 23.25 -2.17 12.09
C PRO A 53 23.07 -0.65 11.84
N ILE A 54 21.98 -0.10 12.35
CA ILE A 54 21.71 1.33 12.42
C ILE A 54 21.57 1.69 13.90
N GLU A 55 22.44 2.56 14.38
CA GLU A 55 22.41 3.11 15.74
C GLU A 55 21.22 4.07 15.94
N GLU A 56 20.81 4.32 17.19
CA GLU A 56 19.78 5.32 17.49
C GLU A 56 20.15 6.72 16.95
N GLY A 57 19.17 7.37 16.30
CA GLY A 57 19.36 8.63 15.58
C GLY A 57 19.88 8.45 14.14
N GLY A 58 20.18 7.21 13.73
CA GLY A 58 20.72 6.87 12.42
C GLY A 58 19.74 7.05 11.25
N ALA A 59 20.17 6.60 10.07
CA ALA A 59 19.45 6.76 8.82
C ALA A 59 19.51 5.51 7.94
N SER A 60 18.45 5.26 7.17
CA SER A 60 18.46 4.20 6.16
C SER A 60 19.38 4.55 5.00
N PHE A 61 19.89 3.53 4.30
CA PHE A 61 20.72 3.74 3.13
C PHE A 61 20.31 2.82 1.97
N ASP A 62 19.49 3.37 1.08
CA ASP A 62 19.42 2.95 -0.32
C ASP A 62 20.15 4.01 -1.17
N PRO A 63 21.10 3.63 -2.06
CA PRO A 63 21.88 4.61 -2.82
C PRO A 63 21.10 5.36 -3.91
N SER A 64 19.93 4.86 -4.32
CA SER A 64 19.09 5.50 -5.36
C SER A 64 17.62 5.08 -5.28
N PRO A 65 16.88 5.42 -4.20
CA PRO A 65 15.47 5.06 -4.10
C PRO A 65 14.64 5.97 -5.03
N PRO A 66 13.92 5.42 -6.03
CA PRO A 66 12.99 6.19 -6.85
C PRO A 66 11.67 6.49 -6.10
N PHE A 67 11.39 5.70 -5.06
CA PHE A 67 10.25 5.78 -4.15
C PHE A 67 10.60 4.93 -2.90
N GLN A 68 10.44 5.37 -1.66
CA GLN A 68 10.56 6.76 -1.20
C GLN A 68 11.98 7.05 -0.68
N SER A 69 12.26 8.32 -0.38
CA SER A 69 13.53 8.77 0.21
C SER A 69 13.96 7.95 1.43
N ASN A 70 15.28 7.92 1.68
CA ASN A 70 15.81 7.41 2.94
C ASN A 70 15.23 8.17 4.14
N VAL A 71 15.03 7.45 5.23
CA VAL A 71 14.53 7.98 6.51
C VAL A 71 15.70 8.25 7.46
N THR A 72 15.52 9.19 8.38
CA THR A 72 16.52 9.59 9.40
C THR A 72 15.88 9.57 10.79
N GLN A 73 16.68 9.71 11.85
CA GLN A 73 16.23 9.62 13.25
C GLN A 73 15.66 8.25 13.62
N LEU A 74 16.13 7.18 12.97
CA LEU A 74 15.68 5.81 13.28
C LEU A 74 16.02 5.44 14.74
N PRO A 75 15.21 4.58 15.40
CA PRO A 75 15.67 3.86 16.59
C PRO A 75 16.79 2.88 16.21
N GLU A 76 17.47 2.31 17.20
CA GLU A 76 18.41 1.21 16.96
C GLU A 76 17.68 0.05 16.26
N VAL A 77 18.18 -0.37 15.09
CA VAL A 77 17.63 -1.48 14.28
C VAL A 77 18.71 -2.19 13.49
N CYS A 78 18.53 -3.49 13.26
CA CYS A 78 19.18 -4.18 12.16
C CYS A 78 18.40 -3.92 10.86
N ALA A 79 19.04 -3.28 9.88
CA ALA A 79 18.45 -3.02 8.58
C ALA A 79 18.93 -4.05 7.56
N VAL A 80 18.01 -4.87 7.04
CA VAL A 80 18.27 -5.88 6.02
C VAL A 80 17.49 -5.58 4.75
N LYS A 81 18.08 -5.87 3.59
CA LYS A 81 17.40 -5.88 2.28
C LYS A 81 17.67 -7.21 1.59
N VAL A 82 16.61 -7.85 1.10
CA VAL A 82 16.64 -9.13 0.41
C VAL A 82 16.12 -8.92 -1.01
N GLU A 83 16.72 -9.61 -1.98
CA GLU A 83 16.21 -9.73 -3.35
C GLU A 83 15.72 -11.17 -3.55
N VAL A 84 14.50 -11.32 -4.08
CA VAL A 84 13.87 -12.61 -4.36
C VAL A 84 13.57 -12.71 -5.85
N GLN A 85 14.03 -13.79 -6.48
CA GLN A 85 13.65 -14.16 -7.83
C GLN A 85 12.20 -14.65 -7.83
N SER A 86 11.32 -13.91 -8.51
CA SER A 86 9.88 -14.18 -8.57
C SER A 86 9.45 -14.88 -9.86
N SER A 87 10.27 -14.82 -10.91
CA SER A 87 10.11 -15.57 -12.16
C SER A 87 11.45 -15.76 -12.88
N GLU A 88 11.44 -16.33 -14.09
CA GLU A 88 12.63 -16.36 -14.95
C GLU A 88 13.07 -14.96 -15.45
N SER A 89 12.16 -13.97 -15.42
CA SER A 89 12.38 -12.63 -16.00
C SER A 89 12.14 -11.46 -15.04
N SER A 90 11.77 -11.72 -13.78
CA SER A 90 11.54 -10.70 -12.76
C SER A 90 12.04 -11.10 -11.37
N SER A 91 12.31 -10.08 -10.56
CA SER A 91 12.65 -10.18 -9.15
C SER A 91 12.12 -8.97 -8.40
N TYR A 92 11.73 -9.17 -7.14
CA TYR A 92 11.39 -8.08 -6.21
C TYR A 92 12.42 -8.00 -5.09
N ARG A 93 12.51 -6.83 -4.46
CA ARG A 93 13.30 -6.61 -3.26
C ARG A 93 12.37 -6.21 -2.12
N PHE A 94 12.68 -6.65 -0.92
CA PHE A 94 12.07 -6.11 0.29
C PHE A 94 13.14 -5.74 1.30
N ALA A 95 12.82 -4.78 2.15
CA ALA A 95 13.66 -4.41 3.27
C ALA A 95 12.90 -4.61 4.57
N MET A 96 13.66 -4.83 5.64
CA MET A 96 13.13 -4.89 7.00
C MET A 96 13.99 -4.06 7.94
N PHE A 97 13.35 -3.43 8.92
CA PHE A 97 14.03 -2.92 10.11
C PHE A 97 13.63 -3.79 11.30
N LEU A 98 14.62 -4.41 11.94
CA LEU A 98 14.45 -5.34 13.04
C LEU A 98 15.00 -4.70 14.33
N PRO A 99 14.15 -4.29 15.29
CA PRO A 99 14.63 -3.79 16.58
C PRO A 99 15.47 -4.84 17.35
N PRO A 100 16.35 -4.44 18.27
CA PRO A 100 16.97 -5.34 19.23
C PRO A 100 15.95 -6.25 19.93
N SER A 101 16.33 -7.48 20.27
CA SER A 101 15.42 -8.50 20.81
C SER A 101 14.73 -8.11 22.11
N GLU A 102 15.39 -7.27 22.91
CA GLU A 102 14.89 -6.65 24.14
C GLU A 102 13.91 -5.49 23.90
N ALA A 103 13.96 -4.87 22.72
CA ALA A 103 13.11 -3.75 22.32
C ALA A 103 11.93 -4.20 21.45
N TRP A 104 12.04 -5.31 20.72
CA TRP A 104 11.01 -5.80 19.82
C TRP A 104 9.75 -6.28 20.57
N ASN A 105 8.60 -5.70 20.23
CA ASN A 105 7.32 -5.94 20.89
C ASN A 105 6.61 -7.25 20.47
N GLY A 106 7.28 -8.12 19.71
CA GLY A 106 6.71 -9.37 19.18
C GLY A 106 5.87 -9.20 17.90
N ARG A 107 5.74 -7.99 17.35
CA ARG A 107 4.82 -7.69 16.24
C ARG A 107 5.54 -7.28 14.96
N MET A 108 4.95 -7.63 13.84
CA MET A 108 5.37 -7.21 12.49
C MET A 108 4.45 -6.11 11.96
N MET A 109 4.98 -5.17 11.19
CA MET A 109 4.19 -4.13 10.49
C MET A 109 4.68 -3.95 9.04
N THR A 110 3.85 -4.35 8.09
CA THR A 110 4.12 -4.22 6.65
C THR A 110 3.54 -2.92 6.10
N THR A 111 4.29 -2.22 5.26
CA THR A 111 3.86 -0.97 4.62
C THR A 111 3.69 -1.11 3.10
N GLY A 112 2.73 -0.36 2.56
CA GLY A 112 2.43 -0.32 1.12
C GLY A 112 3.20 0.71 0.30
N ASN A 113 2.87 0.75 -1.00
CA ASN A 113 3.45 1.65 -2.00
C ASN A 113 2.41 2.66 -2.53
N GLY A 114 2.80 3.52 -3.48
CA GLY A 114 1.93 4.57 -4.04
C GLY A 114 1.97 4.65 -5.56
N GLY A 115 0.79 4.82 -6.20
CA GLY A 115 0.66 4.84 -7.66
C GLY A 115 1.24 3.58 -8.32
N PHE A 116 1.92 3.76 -9.46
CA PHE A 116 2.73 2.73 -10.13
C PHE A 116 4.18 2.67 -9.62
N GLY A 117 4.48 3.35 -8.50
CA GLY A 117 5.81 3.42 -7.93
C GLY A 117 6.31 2.07 -7.45
N GLY A 118 7.56 1.76 -7.81
CA GLY A 118 8.31 0.61 -7.30
C GLY A 118 9.52 1.08 -6.53
N GLY A 119 9.67 0.59 -5.30
CA GLY A 119 10.72 0.99 -4.37
C GLY A 119 10.28 0.88 -2.91
N ILE A 120 11.25 0.78 -2.00
CA ILE A 120 11.02 0.53 -0.57
C ILE A 120 10.49 1.79 0.13
N ASN A 121 9.40 1.65 0.89
CA ASN A 121 8.83 2.74 1.67
C ASN A 121 9.53 2.91 3.03
N TYR A 122 10.80 3.35 3.01
CA TYR A 122 11.61 3.55 4.22
C TYR A 122 11.02 4.59 5.17
N ILE A 123 10.27 5.59 4.68
CA ILE A 123 9.64 6.63 5.50
C ILE A 123 8.62 6.01 6.46
N ASP A 124 7.65 5.26 5.94
CA ASP A 124 6.62 4.62 6.78
C ASP A 124 7.24 3.52 7.66
N MET A 125 8.17 2.71 7.13
CA MET A 125 8.91 1.72 7.93
C MET A 125 9.65 2.36 9.10
N GLY A 126 10.35 3.47 8.87
CA GLY A 126 11.12 4.15 9.91
C GLY A 126 10.22 4.74 10.99
N HIS A 127 9.12 5.39 10.59
CA HIS A 127 8.13 5.91 11.53
C HIS A 127 7.52 4.80 12.41
N LEU A 128 7.18 3.66 11.80
CA LEU A 128 6.56 2.53 12.51
C LEU A 128 7.56 1.77 13.40
N SER A 129 8.86 1.80 13.09
CA SER A 129 9.90 1.19 13.92
C SER A 129 10.01 1.82 15.32
N HIS A 130 9.66 3.10 15.49
CA HIS A 130 9.61 3.76 16.80
C HIS A 130 8.57 3.17 17.77
N TYR A 131 7.62 2.38 17.28
CA TYR A 131 6.64 1.67 18.11
C TYR A 131 7.05 0.22 18.41
N SER A 132 8.34 -0.10 18.27
CA SER A 132 8.93 -1.43 18.51
C SER A 132 8.44 -2.55 17.59
N PHE A 133 7.82 -2.23 16.45
CA PHE A 133 7.53 -3.21 15.40
C PHE A 133 8.81 -3.61 14.66
N ALA A 134 8.90 -4.87 14.25
CA ALA A 134 9.72 -5.22 13.10
C ALA A 134 8.97 -4.78 11.83
N THR A 135 9.55 -3.89 11.04
CA THR A 135 8.84 -3.29 9.89
C THR A 135 9.31 -3.89 8.56
N LEU A 136 8.43 -3.92 7.56
CA LEU A 136 8.73 -4.46 6.22
C LEU A 136 8.10 -3.60 5.12
N SER A 137 8.81 -3.43 4.00
CA SER A 137 8.25 -2.91 2.74
C SER A 137 8.89 -3.60 1.54
N THR A 138 8.15 -3.73 0.44
CA THR A 138 8.62 -4.28 -0.83
C THR A 138 8.76 -3.19 -1.88
N ASP A 139 9.65 -3.39 -2.87
CA ASP A 139 9.78 -2.55 -4.04
C ASP A 139 8.78 -2.88 -5.15
N THR A 140 7.94 -3.90 -4.94
CA THR A 140 6.91 -4.38 -5.87
C THR A 140 7.38 -4.99 -7.19
N GLY A 141 8.68 -5.30 -7.33
CA GLY A 141 9.22 -5.97 -8.52
C GLY A 141 9.91 -5.05 -9.54
N HIS A 142 10.03 -3.76 -9.23
CA HIS A 142 10.65 -2.77 -10.12
C HIS A 142 11.13 -1.53 -9.34
N LEU A 143 11.69 -0.57 -10.07
CA LEU A 143 12.14 0.72 -9.54
C LEU A 143 11.53 1.84 -10.40
N SER A 144 10.62 2.63 -9.83
CA SER A 144 9.96 3.74 -10.54
C SER A 144 9.38 4.80 -9.58
N ALA A 145 9.16 6.01 -10.10
CA ALA A 145 8.39 7.03 -9.40
C ALA A 145 6.89 6.68 -9.38
N THR A 146 6.11 7.27 -8.46
CA THR A 146 4.68 6.96 -8.27
C THR A 146 3.83 7.09 -9.53
N SER A 147 4.16 7.99 -10.45
CA SER A 147 3.41 8.25 -11.69
C SER A 147 4.04 7.62 -12.94
N ASP A 148 5.14 6.88 -12.81
CA ASP A 148 5.83 6.24 -13.94
C ASP A 148 5.29 4.82 -14.15
N GLY A 149 4.57 4.63 -15.26
CA GLY A 149 4.08 3.33 -15.73
C GLY A 149 4.95 2.68 -16.81
N MET A 150 6.05 3.30 -17.27
CA MET A 150 6.84 2.81 -18.41
C MET A 150 7.43 1.41 -18.17
N TRP A 151 7.74 1.08 -16.91
CA TRP A 151 8.30 -0.20 -16.50
C TRP A 151 7.41 -1.42 -16.81
N ALA A 152 6.10 -1.22 -16.99
CA ALA A 152 5.14 -2.27 -17.29
C ALA A 152 5.18 -2.72 -18.77
N MET A 153 5.73 -1.87 -19.65
CA MET A 153 5.78 -2.12 -21.09
C MET A 153 6.60 -3.38 -21.40
N ASN A 154 6.00 -4.33 -22.10
CA ASN A 154 6.55 -5.68 -22.39
C ASN A 154 6.96 -6.49 -21.13
N ASN A 155 6.44 -6.17 -19.94
CA ASN A 155 6.94 -6.71 -18.67
C ASN A 155 5.83 -7.31 -17.77
N PRO A 156 5.15 -8.40 -18.23
CA PRO A 156 3.99 -8.96 -17.53
C PRO A 156 4.32 -9.57 -16.15
N GLU A 157 5.55 -10.03 -15.94
CA GLU A 157 5.98 -10.62 -14.68
C GLU A 157 6.17 -9.55 -13.60
N SER A 158 6.81 -8.41 -13.89
CA SER A 158 6.83 -7.28 -12.93
C SER A 158 5.43 -6.72 -12.68
N VAL A 159 4.52 -6.73 -13.67
CA VAL A 159 3.12 -6.31 -13.45
C VAL A 159 2.39 -7.28 -12.49
N THR A 160 2.76 -8.56 -12.51
CA THR A 160 2.28 -9.58 -11.56
C THR A 160 2.87 -9.38 -10.16
N ASP A 161 4.15 -9.03 -10.08
CA ASP A 161 4.83 -8.65 -8.84
C ASP A 161 4.17 -7.42 -8.18
N TRP A 162 3.91 -6.35 -8.95
CA TRP A 162 3.21 -5.15 -8.46
C TRP A 162 1.74 -5.41 -8.13
N GLY A 163 1.08 -6.28 -8.91
CA GLY A 163 -0.31 -6.67 -8.68
C GLY A 163 -0.52 -7.32 -7.32
N TYR A 164 0.30 -8.33 -6.98
CA TYR A 164 0.22 -9.01 -5.68
C TYR A 164 1.49 -9.75 -5.27
N ARG A 165 2.21 -10.38 -6.21
CA ARG A 165 3.18 -11.45 -5.88
C ARG A 165 4.37 -10.97 -5.05
N ALA A 166 4.84 -9.75 -5.26
CA ALA A 166 5.93 -9.19 -4.46
C ALA A 166 5.50 -8.85 -3.04
N MET A 167 4.29 -8.30 -2.83
CA MET A 167 3.78 -8.02 -1.49
C MET A 167 3.59 -9.32 -0.71
N HIS A 168 2.88 -10.28 -1.30
CA HIS A 168 2.62 -11.59 -0.71
C HIS A 168 3.91 -12.31 -0.31
N GLY A 169 4.83 -12.49 -1.26
CA GLY A 169 6.07 -13.21 -1.02
C GLY A 169 7.01 -12.49 -0.05
N SER A 170 6.99 -11.15 -0.01
CA SER A 170 7.76 -10.40 0.99
C SER A 170 7.19 -10.55 2.41
N VAL A 171 5.86 -10.61 2.57
CA VAL A 171 5.22 -10.87 3.87
C VAL A 171 5.60 -12.26 4.38
N GLU A 172 5.44 -13.28 3.55
CA GLU A 172 5.73 -14.67 3.94
C GLU A 172 7.23 -14.90 4.21
N ALA A 173 8.12 -14.40 3.35
CA ALA A 173 9.56 -14.43 3.62
C ALA A 173 9.94 -13.63 4.88
N GLY A 174 9.30 -12.48 5.09
CA GLY A 174 9.49 -11.65 6.28
C GLY A 174 9.14 -12.38 7.57
N LYS A 175 7.98 -13.05 7.63
CA LYS A 175 7.57 -13.88 8.79
C LYS A 175 8.61 -14.96 9.10
N GLN A 176 9.08 -15.67 8.08
CA GLN A 176 10.09 -16.73 8.22
C GLN A 176 11.45 -16.18 8.69
N ILE A 177 11.88 -15.03 8.17
CA ILE A 177 13.10 -14.33 8.61
C ILE A 177 12.98 -13.91 10.08
N LEU A 178 11.82 -13.37 10.52
CA LEU A 178 11.60 -12.97 11.91
C LEU A 178 11.68 -14.16 12.87
N HIS A 179 11.06 -15.29 12.50
CA HIS A 179 11.14 -16.52 13.27
C HIS A 179 12.59 -16.95 13.52
N GLN A 180 13.40 -17.00 12.47
CA GLN A 180 14.80 -17.41 12.56
C GLN A 180 15.69 -16.36 13.26
N TYR A 181 15.44 -15.07 13.04
CA TYR A 181 16.22 -13.97 13.63
C TYR A 181 15.98 -13.85 15.15
N TYR A 182 14.72 -13.92 15.60
CA TYR A 182 14.39 -13.75 17.02
C TYR A 182 14.25 -15.07 17.79
N GLY A 183 14.25 -16.22 17.11
CA GLY A 183 14.04 -17.54 17.72
C GLY A 183 12.65 -17.74 18.34
N LYS A 184 11.66 -16.93 17.93
CA LYS A 184 10.26 -16.99 18.37
C LYS A 184 9.32 -16.59 17.23
N GLU A 185 8.12 -17.14 17.23
CA GLU A 185 7.05 -16.68 16.34
C GLU A 185 6.70 -15.21 16.60
N ILE A 186 6.18 -14.54 15.57
CA ILE A 186 5.50 -13.26 15.74
C ILE A 186 4.18 -13.48 16.51
N GLU A 187 3.85 -12.56 17.41
CA GLU A 187 2.56 -12.58 18.13
C GLU A 187 1.42 -12.06 17.25
N TYR A 188 1.71 -11.04 16.43
CA TYR A 188 0.75 -10.41 15.52
C TYR A 188 1.47 -9.82 14.28
N SER A 189 0.80 -9.89 13.13
CA SER A 189 1.20 -9.28 11.87
C SER A 189 0.20 -8.20 11.46
N TYR A 190 0.68 -6.97 11.21
CA TYR A 190 -0.17 -5.84 10.82
C TYR A 190 0.22 -5.28 9.46
N TYR A 191 -0.74 -4.64 8.80
CA TYR A 191 -0.54 -3.90 7.56
C TYR A 191 -1.00 -2.45 7.68
N ALA A 192 -0.25 -1.51 7.13
CA ALA A 192 -0.67 -0.12 6.94
C ALA A 192 -0.29 0.39 5.54
N GLY A 193 -1.27 0.88 4.77
CA GLY A 193 -1.02 1.42 3.44
C GLY A 193 -2.13 2.32 2.94
N CYS A 194 -1.77 3.29 2.09
CA CYS A 194 -2.70 4.24 1.49
C CYS A 194 -2.63 4.20 -0.05
N SER A 195 -3.71 4.52 -0.76
CA SER A 195 -3.77 4.50 -2.23
C SER A 195 -3.48 3.10 -2.82
N THR A 196 -2.39 2.92 -3.56
CA THR A 196 -1.90 1.59 -3.99
C THR A 196 -1.61 0.68 -2.79
N GLY A 197 -1.14 1.21 -1.67
CA GLY A 197 -1.02 0.48 -0.42
C GLY A 197 -2.37 0.01 0.12
N GLY A 198 -3.40 0.86 0.05
CA GLY A 198 -4.75 0.46 0.40
C GLY A 198 -5.25 -0.69 -0.48
N ARG A 199 -4.94 -0.66 -1.79
CA ARG A 199 -5.19 -1.80 -2.69
C ARG A 199 -4.38 -3.04 -2.27
N GLN A 200 -3.09 -2.92 -2.01
CA GLN A 200 -2.23 -4.05 -1.64
C GLN A 200 -2.71 -4.77 -0.38
N GLY A 201 -3.06 -4.04 0.69
CA GLY A 201 -3.62 -4.62 1.92
C GLY A 201 -4.93 -5.38 1.67
N LEU A 202 -5.86 -4.77 0.92
CA LEU A 202 -7.09 -5.45 0.51
C LEU A 202 -6.85 -6.63 -0.46
N LYS A 203 -5.74 -6.64 -1.20
CA LYS A 203 -5.38 -7.76 -2.09
C LYS A 203 -4.86 -8.94 -1.29
N GLU A 204 -3.97 -8.72 -0.32
CA GLU A 204 -3.53 -9.76 0.62
C GLU A 204 -4.73 -10.39 1.30
N MET A 205 -5.63 -9.56 1.85
CA MET A 205 -6.88 -10.00 2.49
C MET A 205 -7.75 -10.93 1.63
N GLN A 206 -7.65 -10.87 0.29
CA GLN A 206 -8.37 -11.75 -0.64
C GLN A 206 -7.64 -13.05 -0.99
N ILE A 207 -6.30 -13.04 -1.01
CA ILE A 207 -5.50 -14.19 -1.48
C ILE A 207 -4.85 -14.98 -0.34
N SER A 208 -4.67 -14.33 0.81
CA SER A 208 -4.06 -14.84 2.02
C SER A 208 -4.67 -14.09 3.21
N PRO A 209 -5.89 -14.45 3.64
CA PRO A 209 -6.59 -13.76 4.73
C PRO A 209 -5.82 -13.80 6.06
N ASP A 210 -5.00 -14.84 6.26
CA ASP A 210 -4.14 -15.03 7.43
C ASP A 210 -2.78 -14.29 7.29
N SER A 211 -2.61 -13.44 6.26
CA SER A 211 -1.42 -12.60 6.12
C SER A 211 -1.27 -11.62 7.29
N PHE A 212 -2.38 -11.05 7.79
CA PHE A 212 -2.41 -10.01 8.82
C PHE A 212 -3.59 -10.14 9.79
N ASP A 213 -3.32 -9.96 11.09
CA ASP A 213 -4.32 -9.84 12.16
C ASP A 213 -5.03 -8.48 12.16
N GLY A 214 -4.47 -7.48 11.47
CA GLY A 214 -5.09 -6.15 11.34
C GLY A 214 -4.56 -5.37 10.14
N ILE A 215 -5.48 -4.77 9.37
CA ILE A 215 -5.18 -4.05 8.12
C ILE A 215 -5.74 -2.63 8.19
N LEU A 216 -4.86 -1.63 8.05
CA LEU A 216 -5.22 -0.23 7.82
C LEU A 216 -5.07 0.08 6.32
N ALA A 217 -6.20 0.08 5.60
CA ALA A 217 -6.26 0.36 4.17
C ALA A 217 -6.86 1.75 3.89
N GLY A 218 -6.00 2.77 3.77
CA GLY A 218 -6.40 4.14 3.46
C GLY A 218 -6.66 4.37 1.95
N ALA A 219 -7.70 5.13 1.62
CA ALA A 219 -8.05 5.56 0.25
C ALA A 219 -7.75 4.52 -0.86
N PRO A 220 -8.22 3.27 -0.74
CA PRO A 220 -7.69 2.14 -1.51
C PRO A 220 -7.97 2.24 -3.01
N ALA A 221 -6.95 2.01 -3.84
CA ALA A 221 -7.05 1.91 -5.30
C ALA A 221 -7.62 0.56 -5.79
N TRP A 222 -8.63 0.04 -5.08
CA TRP A 222 -9.11 -1.36 -5.15
C TRP A 222 -9.75 -1.77 -6.49
N TRP A 223 -10.31 -0.82 -7.22
CA TRP A 223 -10.91 -1.04 -8.54
C TRP A 223 -10.03 -0.43 -9.63
N THR A 224 -8.79 -0.91 -9.74
CA THR A 224 -7.75 -0.24 -10.55
C THR A 224 -8.17 -0.03 -12.00
N THR A 225 -8.84 -1.00 -12.65
CA THR A 225 -9.30 -0.85 -14.04
C THR A 225 -10.24 0.35 -14.20
N HIS A 226 -11.32 0.42 -13.42
CA HIS A 226 -12.27 1.54 -13.49
C HIS A 226 -11.71 2.85 -12.94
N LEU A 227 -10.83 2.82 -11.93
CA LEU A 227 -10.17 4.03 -11.40
C LEU A 227 -9.27 4.69 -12.47
N GLN A 228 -8.43 3.93 -13.17
CA GLN A 228 -7.57 4.51 -14.21
C GLN A 228 -8.38 4.88 -15.47
N SER A 229 -9.45 4.14 -15.77
CA SER A 229 -10.44 4.51 -16.79
C SER A 229 -11.09 5.85 -16.48
N TRP A 230 -11.61 6.03 -15.26
CA TRP A 230 -12.22 7.29 -14.81
C TRP A 230 -11.20 8.43 -14.81
N THR A 231 -9.97 8.16 -14.35
CA THR A 231 -8.84 9.10 -14.38
C THR A 231 -8.47 9.56 -15.79
N THR A 232 -8.71 8.73 -16.81
CA THR A 232 -8.53 9.05 -18.23
C THR A 232 -9.76 9.74 -18.83
N TRP A 233 -10.96 9.38 -18.36
CA TRP A 233 -12.25 9.85 -18.87
C TRP A 233 -12.66 11.24 -18.35
N TYR A 234 -12.42 11.56 -17.07
CA TYR A 234 -12.91 12.81 -16.46
C TYR A 234 -12.37 14.09 -17.12
N PRO A 235 -11.08 14.19 -17.54
CA PRO A 235 -10.55 15.42 -18.18
C PRO A 235 -11.21 15.67 -19.54
N LEU A 236 -11.65 14.60 -20.22
CA LEU A 236 -12.35 14.66 -21.50
C LEU A 236 -13.75 15.27 -21.39
N GLN A 237 -14.26 15.49 -20.18
CA GLN A 237 -15.52 16.23 -19.93
C GLN A 237 -15.32 17.75 -19.89
N ASN A 238 -14.06 18.22 -19.81
CA ASN A 238 -13.69 19.63 -19.68
C ASN A 238 -12.76 20.11 -20.82
N LYS A 239 -12.91 19.58 -22.05
CA LYS A 239 -12.03 19.90 -23.19
C LYS A 239 -12.00 21.42 -23.52
N PRO A 240 -10.84 22.03 -23.79
CA PRO A 240 -10.69 23.47 -24.04
C PRO A 240 -11.48 24.04 -25.23
N ASP A 241 -11.84 23.21 -26.20
CA ASP A 241 -12.64 23.55 -27.37
C ASP A 241 -14.16 23.37 -27.15
N SER A 242 -14.57 22.83 -25.98
CA SER A 242 -15.97 22.66 -25.60
C SER A 242 -16.60 23.98 -25.13
N PRO A 243 -17.85 24.29 -25.50
CA PRO A 243 -18.62 25.38 -24.90
C PRO A 243 -18.78 25.26 -23.37
N GLY A 244 -18.66 24.04 -22.82
CA GLY A 244 -18.70 23.76 -21.39
C GLY A 244 -17.37 23.93 -20.65
N HIS A 245 -16.29 24.31 -21.33
CA HIS A 245 -14.97 24.41 -20.72
C HIS A 245 -14.96 25.37 -19.52
N ILE A 246 -14.48 24.86 -18.39
CA ILE A 246 -14.16 25.57 -17.17
C ILE A 246 -12.63 25.73 -17.13
N PRO A 247 -12.10 26.97 -17.26
CA PRO A 247 -10.67 27.23 -17.12
C PRO A 247 -10.14 26.87 -15.74
N ALA A 248 -8.88 26.42 -15.65
CA ALA A 248 -8.25 25.92 -14.43
C ALA A 248 -8.33 26.93 -13.26
N GLU A 249 -8.14 28.22 -13.55
CA GLU A 249 -8.21 29.31 -12.57
C GLU A 249 -9.58 29.49 -11.92
N ARG A 250 -10.66 28.99 -12.54
CA ARG A 250 -12.03 29.08 -11.99
C ARG A 250 -12.31 28.04 -10.91
N PHE A 251 -11.56 26.94 -10.84
CA PHE A 251 -11.86 25.84 -9.94
C PHE A 251 -11.71 26.20 -8.45
N LEU A 252 -10.83 27.15 -8.10
CA LEU A 252 -10.73 27.65 -6.72
C LEU A 252 -12.00 28.41 -6.31
N ASP A 253 -12.48 29.33 -7.15
CA ASP A 253 -13.72 30.07 -6.89
C ASP A 253 -14.93 29.14 -6.82
N ILE A 254 -15.00 28.13 -7.71
CA ILE A 254 -16.05 27.10 -7.71
C ILE A 254 -16.00 26.28 -6.42
N ALA A 255 -14.82 25.80 -6.01
CA ALA A 255 -14.66 25.03 -4.78
C ALA A 255 -15.08 25.84 -3.55
N VAL A 256 -14.68 27.11 -3.46
CA VAL A 256 -15.06 28.01 -2.36
C VAL A 256 -16.56 28.32 -2.38
N ALA A 257 -17.17 28.50 -3.56
CA ALA A 257 -18.60 28.72 -3.69
C ALA A 257 -19.42 27.49 -3.29
N ILE A 258 -19.01 26.29 -3.72
CA ILE A 258 -19.62 25.02 -3.33
C ILE A 258 -19.46 24.79 -1.82
N ASN A 259 -18.27 24.94 -1.27
CA ASN A 259 -18.05 24.72 0.17
C ASN A 259 -18.91 25.67 1.02
N LYS A 260 -19.09 26.94 0.62
CA LYS A 260 -20.02 27.87 1.29
C LYS A 260 -21.49 27.44 1.26
N GLN A 261 -21.90 26.63 0.28
CA GLN A 261 -23.23 26.03 0.24
C GLN A 261 -23.27 24.76 1.11
N CYS A 262 -22.20 23.96 1.11
CA CYS A 262 -22.14 22.64 1.75
C CYS A 262 -21.86 22.64 3.26
N ASP A 263 -20.89 23.44 3.73
CA ASP A 263 -20.41 23.54 5.12
C ASP A 263 -21.58 23.71 6.12
N PRO A 264 -22.52 24.67 5.95
CA PRO A 264 -23.68 24.79 6.86
C PRO A 264 -24.65 23.60 6.91
N GLN A 265 -24.57 22.61 6.00
CA GLN A 265 -25.58 21.55 5.86
C GLN A 265 -25.42 20.41 6.87
N ASP A 266 -24.24 20.26 7.49
CA ASP A 266 -24.04 19.33 8.62
C ASP A 266 -24.39 19.96 9.99
N GLY A 267 -24.67 21.27 10.02
CA GLY A 267 -25.10 22.02 11.19
C GLY A 267 -23.97 22.77 11.90
N LEU A 268 -22.73 22.69 11.41
CA LEU A 268 -21.61 23.54 11.81
C LEU A 268 -21.25 24.53 10.68
N VAL A 269 -20.44 25.53 10.99
CA VAL A 269 -19.82 26.42 10.00
C VAL A 269 -18.37 26.60 10.41
N ASP A 270 -17.52 25.69 9.96
CA ASP A 270 -16.08 25.65 10.25
C ASP A 270 -15.20 25.61 8.99
N GLY A 271 -15.83 25.58 7.82
CA GLY A 271 -15.18 25.50 6.52
C GLY A 271 -14.98 24.07 6.00
N ILE A 272 -15.47 23.05 6.70
CA ILE A 272 -15.38 21.65 6.31
C ILE A 272 -16.74 21.19 5.79
N THR A 273 -16.77 20.52 4.64
CA THR A 273 -17.97 19.77 4.22
C THR A 273 -17.92 18.38 4.87
N GLN A 274 -18.58 18.17 6.01
CA GLN A 274 -18.43 16.93 6.79
C GLN A 274 -19.07 15.70 6.12
N ASN A 275 -20.13 15.91 5.33
CA ASN A 275 -20.76 14.86 4.50
C ASN A 275 -20.99 15.36 3.05
N PRO A 276 -19.98 15.24 2.17
CA PRO A 276 -20.05 15.83 0.83
C PRO A 276 -21.08 15.15 -0.08
N PHE A 277 -21.41 13.88 0.14
CA PHE A 277 -22.45 13.18 -0.63
C PHE A 277 -23.88 13.66 -0.32
N HIS A 278 -24.08 14.37 0.80
CA HIS A 278 -25.36 14.97 1.15
C HIS A 278 -25.45 16.47 0.83
N CYS A 279 -24.39 17.08 0.29
CA CYS A 279 -24.44 18.50 -0.06
C CYS A 279 -25.40 18.75 -1.24
N ALA A 280 -26.49 19.47 -0.97
CA ALA A 280 -27.33 20.04 -2.00
C ALA A 280 -26.65 21.29 -2.59
N ILE A 281 -26.05 21.14 -3.78
CA ILE A 281 -25.43 22.24 -4.53
C ILE A 281 -26.50 22.97 -5.36
N ASP A 282 -26.64 24.28 -5.14
CA ASP A 282 -27.32 25.19 -6.07
C ASP A 282 -26.31 25.65 -7.14
N TYR A 283 -26.36 24.98 -8.29
CA TYR A 283 -25.56 25.32 -9.46
C TYR A 283 -25.92 26.67 -10.08
N THR A 284 -27.12 27.22 -9.83
CA THR A 284 -27.53 28.53 -10.37
C THR A 284 -26.90 29.69 -9.61
N ALA A 285 -26.47 29.46 -8.37
CA ALA A 285 -25.67 30.39 -7.58
C ALA A 285 -24.16 30.36 -7.94
N LEU A 286 -23.74 29.47 -8.84
CA LEU A 286 -22.37 29.46 -9.38
C LEU A 286 -22.30 30.39 -10.60
N ASN A 287 -21.29 31.25 -10.66
CA ASN A 287 -21.08 32.19 -11.77
C ASN A 287 -20.50 31.47 -13.01
N LEU A 288 -21.34 30.64 -13.63
CA LEU A 288 -21.03 29.72 -14.73
C LEU A 288 -22.11 29.80 -15.81
N THR A 289 -21.76 29.48 -17.05
CA THR A 289 -22.73 29.30 -18.14
C THR A 289 -23.48 27.98 -18.01
N GLU A 290 -24.64 27.84 -18.66
CA GLU A 290 -25.39 26.57 -18.69
C GLU A 290 -24.54 25.37 -19.19
N PRO A 291 -23.73 25.49 -20.26
CA PRO A 291 -22.76 24.46 -20.63
C PRO A 291 -21.71 24.14 -19.56
N GLN A 292 -21.20 25.15 -18.84
CA GLN A 292 -20.24 24.93 -17.74
C GLN A 292 -20.89 24.24 -16.54
N ILE A 293 -22.15 24.56 -16.23
CA ILE A 293 -22.96 23.85 -15.24
C ILE A 293 -23.15 22.38 -15.66
N ALA A 294 -23.37 22.10 -16.95
CA ALA A 294 -23.44 20.73 -17.45
C ALA A 294 -22.10 19.97 -17.26
N THR A 295 -20.96 20.56 -17.63
CA THR A 295 -19.63 19.97 -17.35
C THR A 295 -19.41 19.73 -15.86
N LEU A 296 -19.78 20.67 -14.98
CA LEU A 296 -19.63 20.52 -13.54
C LEU A 296 -20.55 19.43 -12.96
N ASN A 297 -21.79 19.32 -13.46
CA ASN A 297 -22.70 18.23 -13.14
C ASN A 297 -22.12 16.85 -13.54
N HIS A 298 -21.45 16.74 -14.69
CA HIS A 298 -20.78 15.49 -15.09
C HIS A 298 -19.65 15.10 -14.14
N LEU A 299 -18.92 16.05 -13.56
CA LEU A 299 -17.85 15.78 -12.59
C LEU A 299 -18.37 15.33 -11.22
N TYR A 300 -19.54 15.84 -10.80
CA TYR A 300 -20.23 15.46 -9.55
C TYR A 300 -21.31 14.38 -9.72
N SER A 301 -21.43 13.77 -10.90
CA SER A 301 -22.31 12.63 -11.15
C SER A 301 -21.50 11.35 -11.33
N ASN A 302 -22.08 10.20 -10.95
CA ASN A 302 -21.44 8.92 -11.21
C ASN A 302 -21.25 8.74 -12.73
N TRP A 303 -20.10 8.21 -13.12
CA TRP A 303 -19.87 7.82 -14.50
C TRP A 303 -20.62 6.53 -14.79
N THR A 304 -21.57 6.59 -15.73
CA THR A 304 -22.38 5.44 -16.15
C THR A 304 -22.35 5.26 -17.66
N SER A 305 -22.52 4.03 -18.12
CA SER A 305 -22.71 3.69 -19.54
C SER A 305 -24.13 4.06 -20.03
N PRO A 306 -24.37 4.10 -21.36
CA PRO A 306 -25.69 4.45 -21.93
C PRO A 306 -26.85 3.50 -21.56
N ASP A 307 -26.54 2.27 -21.13
CA ASP A 307 -27.51 1.30 -20.62
C ASP A 307 -27.80 1.45 -19.12
N GLY A 308 -27.12 2.39 -18.45
CA GLY A 308 -27.20 2.63 -17.00
C GLY A 308 -26.21 1.83 -16.17
N SER A 309 -25.26 1.08 -16.76
CA SER A 309 -24.23 0.39 -15.98
C SER A 309 -23.38 1.40 -15.19
N PHE A 310 -23.10 1.12 -13.91
CA PHE A 310 -22.18 1.92 -13.12
C PHE A 310 -20.73 1.63 -13.53
N ASN A 311 -19.97 2.68 -13.84
CA ASN A 311 -18.55 2.57 -14.15
C ASN A 311 -17.71 3.10 -12.97
N PHE A 312 -17.87 4.36 -12.57
CA PHE A 312 -17.12 4.86 -11.41
C PHE A 312 -17.84 5.96 -10.64
N ALA A 313 -17.44 6.13 -9.38
CA ALA A 313 -18.02 7.13 -8.51
C ALA A 313 -17.69 8.55 -9.00
N SER A 314 -18.56 9.50 -8.69
CA SER A 314 -18.30 10.92 -8.90
C SER A 314 -17.14 11.43 -8.03
N LEU A 315 -16.70 12.65 -8.31
CA LEU A 315 -16.00 13.44 -7.29
C LEU A 315 -16.96 13.78 -6.15
N SER A 316 -16.40 13.97 -4.96
CA SER A 316 -17.12 14.52 -3.82
C SER A 316 -17.01 16.06 -3.82
N PRO A 317 -18.07 16.79 -3.45
CA PRO A 317 -17.97 18.21 -3.13
C PRO A 317 -16.79 18.50 -2.19
N GLY A 318 -15.99 19.52 -2.54
CA GLY A 318 -14.74 19.85 -1.86
C GLY A 318 -13.47 19.16 -2.41
N SER A 319 -13.57 18.02 -3.11
CA SER A 319 -12.38 17.33 -3.66
C SER A 319 -11.90 17.90 -5.01
N ILE A 320 -12.64 18.83 -5.63
CA ILE A 320 -12.36 19.34 -6.98
C ILE A 320 -10.97 19.99 -7.13
N LEU A 321 -10.36 20.44 -6.03
CA LEU A 321 -9.01 21.02 -6.02
C LEU A 321 -7.88 19.99 -6.12
N SER A 322 -8.15 18.68 -5.96
CA SER A 322 -7.16 17.63 -6.22
C SER A 322 -6.93 17.39 -7.71
N LEU A 323 -7.76 17.97 -8.58
CA LEU A 323 -7.63 17.96 -10.04
C LEU A 323 -6.71 19.10 -10.52
N ALA A 324 -5.46 19.16 -10.03
CA ALA A 324 -4.57 20.32 -10.16
C ALA A 324 -4.34 20.82 -11.61
N ASP A 325 -4.60 19.98 -12.61
CA ASP A 325 -4.94 20.40 -13.97
C ASP A 325 -6.08 19.51 -14.50
N PRO A 326 -7.30 20.03 -14.71
CA PRO A 326 -8.45 19.24 -15.15
C PRO A 326 -8.49 19.02 -16.68
N TYR A 327 -7.46 19.44 -17.42
CA TYR A 327 -7.26 19.09 -18.83
C TYR A 327 -6.11 18.11 -19.03
N ASN A 328 -4.98 18.29 -18.33
CA ASN A 328 -3.90 17.31 -18.36
C ASN A 328 -4.30 16.07 -17.54
N PRO A 329 -4.58 14.91 -18.18
CA PRO A 329 -4.95 13.71 -17.45
C PRO A 329 -3.83 13.33 -16.48
N ASN A 330 -4.20 12.90 -15.27
CA ASN A 330 -3.22 12.38 -14.33
C ASN A 330 -2.50 11.18 -15.00
N PRO A 331 -1.16 11.15 -15.01
CA PRO A 331 -0.39 10.09 -15.67
C PRO A 331 -0.81 8.68 -15.29
N LEU A 332 -1.28 8.45 -14.07
CA LEU A 332 -1.79 7.15 -13.64
C LEU A 332 -2.92 6.63 -14.55
N GLY A 333 -3.79 7.51 -15.05
CA GLY A 333 -4.87 7.15 -15.96
C GLY A 333 -4.36 6.73 -17.33
N TYR A 334 -3.82 7.67 -18.11
CA TYR A 334 -3.49 7.37 -19.51
C TYR A 334 -2.29 6.44 -19.66
N THR A 335 -1.29 6.48 -18.76
CA THR A 335 -0.12 5.60 -18.87
C THR A 335 -0.46 4.15 -18.50
N PHE A 336 -1.54 3.91 -17.74
CA PHE A 336 -2.12 2.57 -17.60
C PHE A 336 -2.51 2.01 -18.98
N TYR A 337 -3.22 2.80 -19.78
CA TYR A 337 -3.59 2.42 -21.13
C TYR A 337 -2.39 2.28 -22.07
N SER A 338 -1.44 3.23 -22.03
CA SER A 338 -0.22 3.15 -22.83
C SER A 338 0.60 1.90 -22.54
N TYR A 339 0.90 1.58 -21.28
CA TYR A 339 1.92 0.58 -20.94
C TYR A 339 1.38 -0.75 -20.43
N PHE A 340 0.25 -0.77 -19.72
CA PHE A 340 -0.34 -2.00 -19.18
C PHE A 340 -1.33 -2.62 -20.16
N ILE A 341 -2.27 -1.84 -20.71
CA ILE A 341 -3.36 -2.37 -21.56
C ILE A 341 -2.91 -2.56 -23.01
N TYR A 342 -2.43 -1.51 -23.67
CA TYR A 342 -2.13 -1.54 -25.11
C TYR A 342 -0.66 -1.82 -25.45
N ASN A 343 0.25 -1.72 -24.48
CA ASN A 343 1.69 -1.89 -24.69
C ASN A 343 2.22 -1.00 -25.85
N ASN A 344 1.69 0.23 -25.93
CA ASN A 344 1.87 1.21 -26.99
C ASN A 344 2.14 2.61 -26.40
N PRO A 345 3.39 3.13 -26.46
CA PRO A 345 3.73 4.46 -25.94
C PRO A 345 3.08 5.60 -26.74
N SER A 346 2.56 5.32 -27.94
CA SER A 346 1.88 6.28 -28.80
C SER A 346 0.35 6.27 -28.61
N TYR A 347 -0.16 5.63 -27.55
CA TYR A 347 -1.58 5.67 -27.20
C TYR A 347 -2.04 7.12 -26.94
N ASN A 348 -3.10 7.55 -27.63
CA ASN A 348 -3.65 8.88 -27.50
C ASN A 348 -4.90 8.86 -26.58
N PHE A 349 -4.76 9.41 -25.38
CA PHE A 349 -5.82 9.40 -24.38
C PHE A 349 -7.08 10.19 -24.79
N THR A 350 -7.00 11.11 -25.75
CA THR A 350 -8.18 11.88 -26.20
C THR A 350 -9.23 11.02 -26.90
N ASP A 351 -8.81 9.84 -27.35
CA ASP A 351 -9.59 8.88 -28.12
C ASP A 351 -10.19 7.77 -27.22
N PHE A 352 -10.05 7.90 -25.89
CA PHE A 352 -10.56 6.96 -24.89
C PHE A 352 -12.10 6.81 -24.95
N THR A 353 -12.56 5.56 -24.86
CA THR A 353 -13.97 5.16 -24.95
C THR A 353 -14.37 4.13 -23.87
N LEU A 354 -15.65 3.71 -23.88
CA LEU A 354 -16.09 2.58 -23.06
C LEU A 354 -15.54 1.22 -23.54
N ASP A 355 -15.07 1.11 -24.79
CA ASP A 355 -14.42 -0.11 -25.29
C ASP A 355 -13.03 -0.29 -24.66
N ASP A 356 -12.32 0.81 -24.37
CA ASP A 356 -11.05 0.80 -23.61
C ASP A 356 -11.28 0.27 -22.18
N LEU A 357 -12.33 0.76 -21.50
CA LEU A 357 -12.74 0.24 -20.18
C LEU A 357 -13.06 -1.26 -20.24
N ALA A 358 -13.92 -1.67 -21.17
CA ALA A 358 -14.31 -3.07 -21.33
C ALA A 358 -13.10 -3.98 -21.66
N LEU A 359 -12.11 -3.47 -22.39
CA LEU A 359 -10.84 -4.17 -22.63
C LEU A 359 -10.01 -4.29 -21.35
N ALA A 360 -9.90 -3.21 -20.56
CA ALA A 360 -9.17 -3.23 -19.30
C ALA A 360 -9.77 -4.22 -18.30
N ASP A 361 -11.11 -4.31 -18.18
CA ASP A 361 -11.77 -5.29 -17.31
C ASP A 361 -11.66 -6.73 -17.82
N LYS A 362 -11.72 -6.93 -19.13
CA LYS A 362 -11.49 -8.25 -19.74
C LYS A 362 -10.06 -8.74 -19.49
N ILE A 363 -9.10 -7.83 -19.46
CA ILE A 363 -7.69 -8.11 -19.19
C ILE A 363 -7.44 -8.33 -17.68
N ASN A 364 -8.00 -7.46 -16.82
CA ASN A 364 -7.83 -7.43 -15.36
C ASN A 364 -6.42 -7.84 -14.91
N LEU A 365 -5.41 -7.13 -15.44
CA LEU A 365 -3.99 -7.47 -15.26
C LEU A 365 -3.65 -7.70 -13.80
N ALA A 366 -2.98 -8.83 -13.52
CA ALA A 366 -2.59 -9.28 -12.19
C ALA A 366 -3.71 -9.25 -11.11
N GLN A 367 -4.98 -9.33 -11.53
CA GLN A 367 -6.16 -9.24 -10.66
C GLN A 367 -6.14 -8.01 -9.75
N GLN A 368 -5.77 -6.86 -10.32
CA GLN A 368 -5.69 -5.57 -9.61
C GLN A 368 -7.07 -5.05 -9.20
N THR A 369 -8.14 -5.46 -9.89
CA THR A 369 -9.53 -5.18 -9.50
C THR A 369 -10.04 -6.22 -8.51
N GLN A 370 -10.55 -5.72 -7.39
CA GLN A 370 -10.98 -6.46 -6.21
C GLN A 370 -12.50 -6.58 -6.15
N THR A 371 -13.05 -7.70 -5.69
CA THR A 371 -14.51 -7.90 -5.59
C THR A 371 -14.94 -8.38 -4.20
N CYS A 372 -16.08 -7.90 -3.72
CA CYS A 372 -16.55 -8.17 -2.34
C CYS A 372 -16.88 -9.65 -2.07
N SER A 373 -17.15 -10.45 -3.11
CA SER A 373 -17.45 -11.89 -2.96
C SER A 373 -16.30 -12.68 -2.33
N GLN A 374 -15.06 -12.24 -2.55
CA GLN A 374 -13.84 -12.88 -2.04
C GLN A 374 -13.55 -12.59 -0.56
N LEU A 375 -14.28 -11.65 0.08
CA LEU A 375 -14.09 -11.28 1.48
C LEU A 375 -14.94 -12.10 2.46
N SER A 376 -15.79 -13.00 1.95
CA SER A 376 -16.70 -13.83 2.75
C SER A 376 -16.01 -14.91 3.59
N SER A 377 -14.72 -15.20 3.33
CA SER A 377 -13.89 -16.10 4.13
C SER A 377 -13.53 -15.53 5.51
N LEU A 378 -13.35 -14.21 5.62
CA LEU A 378 -12.89 -13.53 6.84
C LEU A 378 -13.89 -13.64 8.00
N SER A 379 -15.19 -13.73 7.70
CA SER A 379 -16.22 -13.89 8.73
C SER A 379 -16.28 -15.30 9.34
N GLN A 380 -15.51 -16.26 8.81
CA GLN A 380 -15.49 -17.64 9.31
C GLN A 380 -14.40 -17.87 10.35
N THR A 381 -13.33 -17.07 10.37
CA THR A 381 -12.24 -17.18 11.37
C THR A 381 -12.71 -16.78 12.77
N GLU A 382 -13.59 -15.78 12.91
CA GLU A 382 -14.25 -15.47 14.18
C GLU A 382 -15.23 -16.57 14.64
N ALA A 383 -15.90 -17.26 13.71
CA ALA A 383 -16.87 -18.31 14.04
C ALA A 383 -16.24 -19.65 14.49
N ALA A 384 -14.93 -19.84 14.30
CA ALA A 384 -14.19 -21.03 14.71
C ALA A 384 -13.56 -20.92 16.11
N SER A 385 -13.68 -19.76 16.77
CA SER A 385 -13.03 -19.47 18.07
C SER A 385 -14.01 -19.15 19.22
N SER A 386 -15.32 -19.35 19.01
CA SER A 386 -16.41 -19.14 20.00
C SER A 386 -16.96 -20.44 20.58
#